data_AF-A0A523SA39-F1
#
_entry.id   AF-A0A523SA39-F1
#
_cell.length_a   1.000
_cell.length_b   1.000
_cell.length_c   1.000
_cell.angle_alpha   90.00
_cell.angle_beta   90.00
_cell.angle_gamma   90.00
#
_symmetry.space_group_name_H-M   'P 1'
#
loop_
_entity.id
_entity.type
_entity.pdbx_description
1 polymer ?
#
loop_
_entity_poly.entity_id
_entity_poly.type
_entity_poly.pdbx_seq_one_letter_code
_entity_poly.pdbx_strand_id
1 'polypeptide(L)'
;CYDNEGYMNTGNQRSGSTPLGAISGTTPILGKQQNQKDMTAIMEAHGIPYVATANASYPLDLYEKVRKARAMEGTRFIHVFTPCPPGWGFPFSDTIRIGQRAVQTGWGVLYEVADGAFRLTSASESIARRGSLRPVREYIVEQGRFKNITEEQIDELQDWVNARWQRFLERAAEIKH
;
A
#
# COMPACT_ATOMS: atom_id res chain seq x y z
N CYS A 1 0.33 12.17 2.52
CA CYS A 1 1.21 11.24 3.25
C CYS A 1 2.16 10.61 2.23
N TYR A 2 3.48 10.82 2.33
CA TYR A 2 4.43 9.96 1.63
C TYR A 2 4.78 8.83 2.61
N ASP A 3 4.47 7.59 2.26
CA ASP A 3 4.61 6.46 3.16
C ASP A 3 5.72 5.53 2.68
N ASN A 4 6.81 5.53 3.43
CA ASN A 4 7.93 4.60 3.29
C ASN A 4 7.92 3.53 4.40
N GLU A 5 6.82 3.41 5.14
CA GLU A 5 6.53 2.35 6.12
C GLU A 5 7.46 2.31 7.34
N GLY A 6 8.12 3.42 7.67
CA GLY A 6 9.00 3.52 8.84
C GLY A 6 9.52 4.95 9.07
N TYR A 7 10.06 5.21 10.25
CA TYR A 7 10.77 6.47 10.50
C TYR A 7 12.18 6.39 9.93
N MET A 8 12.30 6.64 8.63
CA MET A 8 13.53 6.37 7.88
C MET A 8 14.70 7.26 8.27
N ASN A 9 14.44 8.55 8.54
CA ASN A 9 15.49 9.51 8.89
C ASN A 9 16.20 9.16 10.22
N THR A 10 15.50 8.53 11.16
CA THR A 10 16.01 8.19 12.50
C THR A 10 16.50 6.74 12.60
N GLY A 11 16.94 6.16 11.47
CA GLY A 11 17.47 4.79 11.43
C GLY A 11 16.38 3.72 11.29
N ASN A 12 15.33 4.00 10.51
CA ASN A 12 14.24 3.07 10.20
C ASN A 12 13.57 2.49 11.46
N GLN A 13 12.98 3.35 12.31
CA GLN A 13 12.23 2.89 13.48
C GLN A 13 10.80 2.48 13.11
N ARG A 14 10.20 1.56 13.87
CA ARG A 14 8.82 1.09 13.69
C ARG A 14 7.81 2.25 13.69
N SER A 15 6.92 2.27 12.71
CA SER A 15 5.76 3.15 12.63
C SER A 15 4.43 2.37 12.65
N GLY A 16 3.31 3.08 12.56
CA GLY A 16 1.99 2.46 12.34
C GLY A 16 1.88 1.76 10.98
N SER A 17 2.57 2.30 9.97
CA SER A 17 2.65 1.76 8.60
C SER A 17 3.67 0.64 8.44
N THR A 18 4.53 0.36 9.42
CA THR A 18 5.48 -0.76 9.31
C THR A 18 4.69 -2.08 9.14
N PRO A 19 5.05 -2.96 8.20
CA PRO A 19 4.40 -4.25 7.99
C PRO A 19 4.56 -5.23 9.15
N LEU A 20 3.65 -6.19 9.30
CA LEU A 20 3.89 -7.37 10.14
C LEU A 20 5.13 -8.12 9.62
N GLY A 21 5.96 -8.63 10.53
CA GLY A 21 7.21 -9.35 10.22
C GLY A 21 8.36 -8.45 9.76
N ALA A 22 8.13 -7.16 9.50
CA ALA A 22 9.20 -6.25 9.13
C ALA A 22 10.08 -5.89 10.33
N ILE A 23 11.38 -6.06 10.15
CA ILE A 23 12.44 -5.66 11.08
C ILE A 23 12.67 -4.16 10.94
N SER A 24 12.86 -3.50 12.08
CA SER A 24 13.15 -2.07 12.18
C SER A 24 14.16 -1.84 13.31
N GLY A 25 14.70 -0.62 13.44
CA GLY A 25 15.61 -0.25 14.52
C GLY A 25 15.03 -0.46 15.93
N THR A 26 13.70 -0.43 16.09
CA THR A 26 13.01 -0.66 17.37
C THR A 26 12.33 -2.02 17.48
N THR A 27 12.34 -2.83 16.41
CA THR A 27 11.87 -4.22 16.40
C THR A 27 12.87 -5.16 15.71
N PRO A 28 14.13 -5.24 16.19
CA PRO A 28 15.22 -5.89 15.47
C PRO A 28 15.14 -7.43 15.44
N ILE A 29 14.44 -8.04 16.41
CA ILE A 29 14.46 -9.51 16.62
C ILE A 29 13.23 -10.15 15.97
N LEU A 30 12.04 -9.87 16.51
CA LEU A 30 10.78 -10.50 16.09
C LEU A 30 10.09 -9.77 14.92
N GLY A 31 10.58 -8.59 14.54
CA GLY A 31 9.83 -7.68 13.67
C GLY A 31 8.56 -7.13 14.33
N LYS A 32 7.77 -6.36 13.59
CA LYS A 32 6.47 -5.88 14.08
C LYS A 32 5.46 -7.04 14.13
N GLN A 33 4.70 -7.12 15.21
CA GLN A 33 3.70 -8.18 15.43
C GLN A 33 2.29 -7.81 14.96
N GLN A 34 2.06 -6.55 14.59
CA GLN A 34 0.74 -6.04 14.19
C GLN A 34 0.70 -5.69 12.71
N ASN A 35 -0.45 -5.91 12.09
CA ASN A 35 -0.75 -5.41 10.75
C ASN A 35 -0.63 -3.88 10.67
N GLN A 36 -0.47 -3.38 9.44
CA GLN A 36 -0.37 -1.96 9.16
C GLN A 36 -1.68 -1.25 9.56
N LYS A 37 -1.55 -0.05 10.13
CA LYS A 37 -2.71 0.80 10.38
C LYS A 37 -3.24 1.31 9.04
N ASP A 38 -4.53 1.07 8.77
CA ASP A 38 -5.18 1.58 7.56
C ASP A 38 -5.55 3.07 7.74
N MET A 39 -4.56 3.94 7.50
CA MET A 39 -4.76 5.38 7.59
C MET A 39 -5.78 5.88 6.57
N THR A 40 -5.85 5.25 5.40
CA THR A 40 -6.79 5.64 4.34
C THR A 40 -8.24 5.38 4.71
N ALA A 41 -8.56 4.23 5.31
CA ALA A 41 -9.89 3.94 5.83
C ALA A 41 -10.30 4.89 6.96
N ILE A 42 -9.36 5.27 7.83
CA ILE A 42 -9.61 6.25 8.89
C ILE A 42 -9.92 7.63 8.30
N MET A 43 -9.15 8.09 7.31
CA MET A 43 -9.39 9.36 6.64
C MET A 43 -10.72 9.34 5.88
N GLU A 44 -11.08 8.22 5.27
CA GLU A 44 -12.36 8.02 4.60
C GLU A 44 -13.55 8.10 5.57
N ALA A 45 -13.43 7.51 6.76
CA ALA A 45 -14.48 7.53 7.79
C ALA A 45 -14.81 8.95 8.30
N HIS A 46 -13.94 9.93 8.10
CA HIS A 46 -14.24 11.34 8.38
C HIS A 46 -15.16 12.00 7.35
N GLY A 47 -15.54 11.30 6.27
CA GLY A 47 -16.41 11.83 5.22
C GLY A 47 -15.78 12.97 4.42
N ILE A 48 -14.45 12.96 4.26
CA ILE A 48 -13.76 14.02 3.52
C ILE A 48 -14.01 13.89 2.00
N PRO A 49 -14.01 15.01 1.25
CA PRO A 49 -14.34 15.01 -0.18
C PRO A 49 -13.48 14.08 -1.04
N TYR A 50 -12.21 13.86 -0.66
CA TYR A 50 -11.31 13.04 -1.45
C TYR A 50 -10.29 12.26 -0.61
N VAL A 51 -10.26 10.95 -0.81
CA VAL A 51 -9.23 10.04 -0.32
C VAL A 51 -8.66 9.28 -1.51
N ALA A 52 -7.34 9.19 -1.64
CA ALA A 52 -6.73 8.34 -2.65
C ALA A 52 -5.48 7.64 -2.13
N THR A 53 -5.23 6.44 -2.65
CA THR A 53 -3.93 5.77 -2.55
C THR A 53 -3.18 5.93 -3.86
N ALA A 54 -1.88 6.10 -3.81
CA ALA A 54 -1.01 6.15 -4.97
C ALA A 54 0.29 5.42 -4.67
N ASN A 55 1.09 5.18 -5.71
CA ASN A 55 2.40 4.57 -5.58
C ASN A 55 3.37 5.32 -6.49
N ALA A 56 4.56 5.66 -5.96
CA ALA A 56 5.56 6.44 -6.67
C ALA A 56 6.02 5.76 -7.99
N SER A 57 5.92 4.44 -8.10
CA SER A 57 6.21 3.68 -9.32
C SER A 57 5.14 3.80 -10.42
N TYR A 58 4.03 4.50 -10.16
CA TYR A 58 2.95 4.80 -11.11
C TYR A 58 2.74 6.32 -11.20
N PRO A 59 3.71 7.06 -11.77
CA PRO A 59 3.74 8.52 -11.70
C PRO A 59 2.54 9.19 -12.39
N LEU A 60 2.02 8.60 -13.48
CA LEU A 60 0.84 9.15 -14.17
C LEU A 60 -0.43 9.03 -13.32
N ASP A 61 -0.62 7.90 -12.62
CA ASP A 61 -1.74 7.71 -11.69
C ASP A 61 -1.67 8.70 -10.51
N LEU A 62 -0.48 8.87 -9.93
CA LEU A 62 -0.24 9.86 -8.89
C LEU A 62 -0.51 11.29 -9.38
N TYR A 63 -0.02 11.63 -10.59
CA TYR A 63 -0.24 12.95 -11.19
C TYR A 63 -1.72 13.26 -11.36
N GLU A 64 -2.50 12.34 -11.93
CA GLU A 64 -3.94 12.54 -12.14
C GLU A 64 -4.70 12.70 -10.82
N LYS A 65 -4.34 11.94 -9.78
CA LYS A 65 -4.94 12.07 -8.44
C LYS A 65 -4.64 13.41 -7.80
N VAL A 66 -3.41 13.90 -7.91
CA VAL A 66 -3.03 15.24 -7.42
C VAL A 66 -3.75 16.33 -8.20
N ARG A 67 -3.81 16.21 -9.53
CA ARG A 67 -4.53 17.15 -10.41
C ARG A 67 -6.01 17.22 -10.07
N LYS A 68 -6.67 16.07 -9.86
CA LYS A 68 -8.06 15.99 -9.43
C LYS A 68 -8.27 16.61 -8.05
N ALA A 69 -7.47 16.21 -7.05
CA ALA A 69 -7.55 16.75 -5.70
C ALA A 69 -7.38 18.28 -5.66
N ARG A 70 -6.51 18.84 -6.51
CA ARG A 70 -6.31 20.30 -6.60
C ARG A 70 -7.58 21.05 -6.99
N ALA A 71 -8.43 20.45 -7.83
CA ALA A 71 -9.67 21.07 -8.31
C ALA A 71 -10.87 20.94 -7.34
N MET A 72 -10.73 20.17 -6.26
CA MET A 72 -11.79 19.97 -5.26
C MET A 72 -11.74 21.05 -4.18
N GLU A 73 -12.78 21.14 -3.35
CA GLU A 73 -12.82 21.97 -2.15
C GLU A 73 -12.81 21.08 -0.88
N GLY A 74 -12.45 21.64 0.27
CA GLY A 74 -12.35 20.89 1.54
C GLY A 74 -11.09 20.02 1.67
N THR A 75 -11.03 19.20 2.72
CA THR A 75 -9.87 18.34 3.04
C THR A 75 -9.71 17.23 2.01
N ARG A 76 -8.50 17.07 1.44
CA ARG A 76 -8.15 15.92 0.59
C ARG A 76 -6.96 15.18 1.19
N PHE A 77 -7.00 13.86 1.12
CA PHE A 77 -5.92 13.01 1.59
C PHE A 77 -5.42 12.09 0.49
N ILE A 78 -4.10 12.12 0.24
CA ILE A 78 -3.45 11.17 -0.67
C ILE A 78 -2.37 10.41 0.10
N HIS A 79 -2.45 9.09 0.08
CA HIS A 79 -1.49 8.17 0.66
C HIS A 79 -0.58 7.59 -0.42
N VAL A 80 0.67 8.04 -0.47
CA VAL A 80 1.62 7.71 -1.55
C VAL A 80 2.63 6.69 -1.05
N PHE A 81 2.46 5.43 -1.44
CA PHE A 81 3.42 4.36 -1.18
C PHE A 81 4.75 4.65 -1.91
N THR A 82 5.84 4.68 -1.16
CA THR A 82 7.15 5.13 -1.64
C THR A 82 8.25 4.17 -1.18
N PRO A 83 8.76 3.30 -2.06
CA PRO A 83 9.86 2.40 -1.72
C PRO A 83 11.10 3.09 -1.17
N CYS A 84 11.64 2.53 -0.08
CA CYS A 84 12.85 3.04 0.57
C CYS A 84 13.96 1.97 0.56
N PRO A 85 14.86 1.99 -0.44
CA PRO A 85 15.94 1.01 -0.56
C PRO A 85 16.77 0.81 0.72
N PRO A 86 17.27 1.88 1.40
CA PRO A 86 18.10 1.70 2.59
C PRO A 86 17.31 1.14 3.79
N GLY A 87 16.03 1.52 3.94
CA GLY A 87 15.21 1.04 5.05
C GLY A 87 14.70 -0.38 4.86
N TRP A 88 14.41 -0.77 3.61
CA TRP A 88 13.80 -2.07 3.32
C TRP A 88 14.83 -3.13 2.94
N GLY A 89 16.06 -2.73 2.63
CA GLY A 89 17.17 -3.62 2.32
C GLY A 89 17.04 -4.24 0.93
N PHE A 90 17.02 -3.41 -0.10
CA PHE A 90 17.06 -3.85 -1.51
C PHE A 90 17.88 -2.85 -2.38
N PRO A 91 18.34 -3.22 -3.58
CA PRO A 91 19.15 -2.35 -4.44
C PRO A 91 18.39 -1.09 -4.92
N PHE A 92 19.06 0.06 -5.00
CA PHE A 92 18.43 1.32 -5.48
C PHE A 92 17.82 1.19 -6.88
N SER A 93 18.44 0.42 -7.77
CA SER A 93 17.95 0.15 -9.13
C SER A 93 16.59 -0.56 -9.16
N ASP A 94 16.22 -1.25 -8.08
CA ASP A 94 14.98 -2.02 -7.98
C ASP A 94 13.79 -1.21 -7.45
N THR A 95 13.98 0.07 -7.09
CA THR A 95 12.91 0.93 -6.50
C THR A 95 11.60 0.86 -7.28
N ILE A 96 11.65 1.03 -8.61
CA ILE A 96 10.46 1.00 -9.45
C ILE A 96 9.83 -0.40 -9.45
N ARG A 97 10.66 -1.43 -9.61
CA ARG A 97 10.28 -2.84 -9.64
C ARG A 97 9.57 -3.27 -8.35
N ILE A 98 10.13 -2.93 -7.19
CA ILE A 98 9.54 -3.20 -5.87
C ILE A 98 8.19 -2.50 -5.72
N GLY A 99 8.09 -1.23 -6.12
CA GLY A 99 6.82 -0.51 -6.05
C GLY A 99 5.76 -1.09 -6.98
N GLN A 100 6.13 -1.55 -8.18
CA GLN A 100 5.20 -2.26 -9.08
C GLN A 100 4.80 -3.62 -8.50
N ARG A 101 5.75 -4.36 -7.92
CA ARG A 101 5.49 -5.66 -7.28
C ARG A 101 4.48 -5.53 -6.15
N ALA A 102 4.60 -4.48 -5.34
CA ALA A 102 3.63 -4.18 -4.28
C ALA A 102 2.20 -4.06 -4.82
N VAL A 103 2.00 -3.46 -6.00
CA VAL A 103 0.66 -3.36 -6.61
C VAL A 103 0.20 -4.68 -7.21
N GLN A 104 1.10 -5.40 -7.88
CA GLN A 104 0.81 -6.70 -8.50
C GLN A 104 0.42 -7.78 -7.50
N THR A 105 0.95 -7.72 -6.27
CA THR A 105 0.62 -8.65 -5.20
C THR A 105 -0.55 -8.19 -4.33
N GLY A 106 -1.07 -6.97 -4.53
CA GLY A 106 -2.15 -6.41 -3.70
C GLY A 106 -1.67 -5.85 -2.35
N TRP A 107 -0.35 -5.76 -2.13
CA TRP A 107 0.25 -5.09 -0.98
C TRP A 107 -0.07 -3.58 -0.97
N GLY A 108 0.08 -2.94 -2.11
CA GLY A 108 -0.45 -1.60 -2.40
C GLY A 108 -1.65 -1.73 -3.33
N VAL A 109 -2.73 -1.00 -3.07
CA VAL A 109 -3.88 -0.96 -3.97
C VAL A 109 -4.06 0.48 -4.43
N LEU A 110 -4.18 0.71 -5.73
CA LEU A 110 -4.39 2.02 -6.32
C LEU A 110 -5.89 2.28 -6.47
N TYR A 111 -6.42 3.21 -5.69
CA TYR A 111 -7.82 3.60 -5.75
C TYR A 111 -8.01 5.07 -5.37
N GLU A 112 -9.22 5.56 -5.57
CA GLU A 112 -9.69 6.81 -4.99
C GLU A 112 -11.15 6.68 -4.53
N VAL A 113 -11.51 7.51 -3.57
CA VAL A 113 -12.87 7.76 -3.09
C VAL A 113 -13.11 9.25 -3.26
N ALA A 114 -14.01 9.63 -4.16
CA ALA A 114 -14.40 11.01 -4.40
C ALA A 114 -15.87 11.16 -4.06
N ASP A 115 -16.18 12.04 -3.09
CA ASP A 115 -17.55 12.29 -2.63
C ASP A 115 -18.30 10.98 -2.28
N GLY A 116 -17.60 10.07 -1.59
CA GLY A 116 -18.11 8.75 -1.21
C GLY A 116 -18.04 7.67 -2.30
N ALA A 117 -17.77 8.03 -3.56
CA ALA A 117 -17.69 7.08 -4.67
C ALA A 117 -16.28 6.46 -4.80
N PHE A 118 -16.16 5.18 -4.47
CA PHE A 118 -14.96 4.36 -4.62
C PHE A 118 -14.70 3.92 -6.07
N ARG A 119 -13.46 4.01 -6.53
CA ARG A 119 -13.02 3.32 -7.76
C ARG A 119 -11.58 2.87 -7.68
N LEU A 120 -11.32 1.68 -8.22
CA LEU A 120 -9.96 1.24 -8.54
C LEU A 120 -9.39 2.09 -9.70
N THR A 121 -8.06 2.19 -9.74
CA THR A 121 -7.35 3.02 -10.72
C THR A 121 -6.15 2.29 -11.31
N SER A 122 -5.78 2.65 -12.54
CA SER A 122 -4.52 2.24 -13.19
C SER A 122 -4.27 0.72 -13.14
N ALA A 123 -3.13 0.29 -12.59
CA ALA A 123 -2.76 -1.12 -12.52
C ALA A 123 -3.72 -1.95 -11.66
N SER A 124 -4.23 -1.43 -10.55
CA SER A 124 -5.21 -2.16 -9.73
C SER A 124 -6.52 -2.38 -10.47
N GLU A 125 -7.00 -1.39 -11.22
CA GLU A 125 -8.17 -1.58 -12.09
C GLU A 125 -7.92 -2.67 -13.14
N SER A 126 -6.73 -2.65 -13.76
CA SER A 126 -6.34 -3.65 -14.77
C SER A 126 -6.26 -5.07 -14.18
N ILE A 127 -5.74 -5.20 -12.95
CA ILE A 127 -5.66 -6.46 -12.22
C ILE A 127 -7.07 -6.98 -11.88
N ALA A 128 -7.97 -6.11 -11.40
CA ALA A 128 -9.36 -6.48 -11.11
C ALA A 128 -10.08 -7.05 -12.34
N ARG A 129 -9.79 -6.51 -13.53
CA ARG A 129 -10.35 -7.01 -14.80
C ARG A 129 -9.75 -8.36 -15.23
N ARG A 130 -8.48 -8.63 -14.90
CA ARG A 130 -7.78 -9.90 -15.23
C ARG A 130 -8.06 -11.02 -14.24
N GLY A 131 -8.37 -10.67 -12.99
CA GLY A 131 -8.88 -11.60 -11.97
C GLY A 131 -7.85 -12.26 -11.07
N SER A 132 -6.56 -11.97 -11.18
CA SER A 132 -5.54 -12.60 -10.32
C SER A 132 -4.46 -11.64 -9.82
N LEU A 133 -4.21 -11.72 -8.51
CA LEU A 133 -3.03 -11.15 -7.86
C LEU A 133 -1.87 -12.14 -7.95
N ARG A 134 -0.65 -11.61 -7.93
CA ARG A 134 0.54 -12.44 -7.70
C ARG A 134 0.65 -12.78 -6.21
N PRO A 135 1.26 -13.91 -5.82
CA PRO A 135 1.48 -14.24 -4.43
C PRO A 135 2.26 -13.14 -3.69
N VAL A 136 1.85 -12.80 -2.47
CA VAL A 136 2.49 -11.75 -1.65
C VAL A 136 3.95 -12.09 -1.33
N ARG A 137 4.26 -13.38 -1.24
CA ARG A 137 5.62 -13.90 -1.07
C ARG A 137 6.61 -13.26 -2.05
N GLU A 138 6.21 -13.10 -3.31
CA GLU A 138 7.06 -12.53 -4.36
C GLU A 138 7.46 -11.07 -4.11
N TYR A 139 6.70 -10.35 -3.29
CA TYR A 139 7.06 -9.02 -2.81
C TYR A 139 7.92 -9.11 -1.55
N ILE A 140 7.54 -9.95 -0.58
CA ILE A 140 8.18 -10.05 0.73
C ILE A 140 9.66 -10.48 0.61
N VAL A 141 9.97 -11.52 -0.17
CA VAL A 141 11.32 -12.10 -0.23
C VAL A 141 12.35 -11.21 -0.93
N GLU A 142 11.91 -10.17 -1.65
CA GLU A 142 12.80 -9.23 -2.35
C GLU A 142 13.42 -8.17 -1.41
N GLN A 143 13.11 -8.20 -0.11
CA GLN A 143 13.43 -7.12 0.82
C GLN A 143 14.08 -7.65 2.11
N GLY A 144 15.27 -7.14 2.44
CA GLY A 144 16.02 -7.53 3.64
C GLY A 144 15.31 -7.27 4.97
N ARG A 145 14.33 -6.34 5.02
CA ARG A 145 13.51 -6.09 6.22
C ARG A 145 12.64 -7.27 6.64
N PHE A 146 12.44 -8.27 5.78
CA PHE A 146 11.68 -9.47 6.08
C PHE A 146 12.56 -10.70 6.30
N LYS A 147 13.86 -10.55 6.51
CA LYS A 147 14.80 -11.69 6.63
C LYS A 147 14.48 -12.72 7.72
N ASN A 148 13.71 -12.34 8.76
CA ASN A 148 13.30 -13.22 9.86
C ASN A 148 11.82 -13.61 9.78
N ILE A 149 11.10 -13.26 8.71
CA ILE A 149 9.68 -13.59 8.59
C ILE A 149 9.51 -15.11 8.47
N THR A 150 8.52 -15.67 9.14
CA THR A 150 8.20 -17.10 9.07
C THR A 150 7.24 -17.42 7.92
N GLU A 151 7.16 -18.69 7.53
CA GLU A 151 6.17 -19.14 6.55
C GLU A 151 4.73 -18.88 7.01
N GLU A 152 4.44 -19.15 8.29
CA GLU A 152 3.14 -18.85 8.90
C GLU A 152 2.77 -17.36 8.79
N GLN A 153 3.74 -16.46 9.00
CA GLN A 153 3.51 -15.02 8.84
C GLN A 153 3.31 -14.61 7.38
N ILE A 154 3.98 -15.28 6.43
CA ILE A 154 3.76 -15.04 4.99
C ILE A 154 2.35 -15.48 4.60
N ASP A 155 1.87 -16.62 5.11
CA ASP A 155 0.52 -17.11 4.88
C ASP A 155 -0.54 -16.18 5.51
N GLU A 156 -0.30 -15.70 6.74
CA GLU A 156 -1.16 -14.68 7.38
C GLU A 156 -1.25 -13.41 6.53
N LEU A 157 -0.11 -12.93 6.01
CA LEU A 157 -0.08 -11.77 5.12
C LEU A 157 -0.80 -12.03 3.79
N GLN A 158 -0.70 -13.25 3.25
CA GLN A 158 -1.37 -13.64 2.02
C GLN A 158 -2.89 -13.61 2.20
N ASP A 159 -3.39 -14.17 3.29
CA ASP A 159 -4.81 -14.17 3.64
C ASP A 159 -5.32 -12.74 3.90
N TRP A 160 -4.54 -11.94 4.62
CA TRP A 160 -4.87 -10.54 4.89
C TRP A 160 -4.97 -9.72 3.59
N VAL A 161 -4.00 -9.87 2.68
CA VAL A 161 -4.02 -9.21 1.36
C VAL A 161 -5.21 -9.67 0.53
N ASN A 162 -5.48 -10.97 0.48
CA ASN A 162 -6.61 -11.53 -0.26
C ASN A 162 -7.94 -10.99 0.25
N ALA A 163 -8.15 -11.01 1.57
CA ALA A 163 -9.36 -10.49 2.19
C ALA A 163 -9.55 -8.99 1.91
N ARG A 164 -8.46 -8.20 1.98
CA ARG A 164 -8.52 -6.76 1.66
C ARG A 164 -8.81 -6.51 0.19
N TRP A 165 -8.23 -7.30 -0.71
CA TRP A 165 -8.48 -7.22 -2.14
C TRP A 165 -9.95 -7.51 -2.48
N GLN A 166 -10.54 -8.56 -1.90
CA GLN A 166 -11.95 -8.88 -2.11
C GLN A 166 -12.88 -7.73 -1.69
N ARG A 167 -12.63 -7.11 -0.53
CA ARG A 167 -13.38 -5.91 -0.10
C ARG A 167 -13.30 -4.77 -1.11
N PHE A 168 -12.15 -4.55 -1.74
CA PHE A 168 -12.03 -3.52 -2.77
C PHE A 168 -12.78 -3.89 -4.06
N LEU A 169 -12.85 -5.17 -4.42
CA LEU A 169 -13.65 -5.64 -5.56
C LEU A 169 -15.14 -5.46 -5.31
N GLU A 170 -15.63 -5.81 -4.13
CA GLU A 170 -17.02 -5.61 -3.70
C GLU A 170 -17.40 -4.13 -3.79
N ARG A 171 -16.60 -3.25 -3.19
CA ARG A 171 -16.80 -1.79 -3.26
C ARG A 171 -16.79 -1.25 -4.69
N ALA A 172 -15.95 -1.80 -5.57
CA ALA A 172 -15.91 -1.39 -6.97
C ALA A 172 -17.13 -1.88 -7.78
N ALA A 173 -17.83 -2.91 -7.32
CA ALA A 173 -19.04 -3.44 -7.95
C ALA A 173 -20.30 -2.66 -7.54
N GLU A 174 -20.38 -2.19 -6.29
CA GLU A 174 -21.54 -1.47 -5.73
C GLU A 174 -21.94 -0.22 -6.53
N ILE A 175 -20.98 0.46 -7.18
CA ILE A 175 -21.23 1.71 -7.93
C ILE A 175 -21.77 1.45 -9.35
N LYS A 176 -21.85 0.19 -9.79
CA LYS A 176 -22.36 -0.16 -11.12
C LYS A 176 -23.89 -0.34 -11.19
N HIS A 177 -24.60 -0.10 -10.08
CA HIS A 177 -26.06 -0.16 -9.97
C HIS A 177 -26.64 1.21 -9.62
#